data_AF-D7R8I1-F1
#
_entry.id   AF-D7R8I1-F1
#
_cell.length_a   1.000
_cell.length_b   1.000
_cell.length_c   1.000
_cell.angle_alpha   90.00
_cell.angle_beta   90.00
_cell.angle_gamma   90.00
#
_symmetry.space_group_name_H-M   'P 1'
#
loop_
_entity.id
_entity.type
_entity.pdbx_description
1 polymer ?
#
loop_
_entity_poly.entity_id
_entity_poly.type
_entity_poly.pdbx_seq_one_letter_code
_entity_poly.pdbx_strand_id
1 'polypeptide(L)' 'TVHWHGLHIPNGSDGSPFALVQPGKSRDYVFTLQPGSAGTFWYHS' A
#
# COMPACT_ATOMS: atom_id res chain seq x y z
N THR A 1 9.11 3.01 0.73
CA THR A 1 7.70 3.44 0.66
C THR A 1 6.98 2.65 1.73
N VAL A 2 5.68 2.35 1.63
CA VAL A 2 5.08 1.22 2.35
C VAL A 2 4.35 0.37 1.32
N HIS A 3 4.84 -0.84 1.05
CA HIS A 3 4.19 -1.80 0.18
C HIS A 3 3.29 -2.72 0.99
N TRP A 4 2.08 -3.00 0.47
CA TRP A 4 1.09 -3.85 1.11
C TRP A 4 1.10 -5.24 0.47
N HIS A 5 2.07 -6.05 0.89
CA HIS A 5 2.37 -7.31 0.25
C HIS A 5 1.16 -8.27 0.24
N GLY A 6 0.72 -8.61 -0.97
CA GLY A 6 -0.37 -9.53 -1.23
C GLY A 6 -1.76 -8.90 -1.25
N LEU A 7 -1.92 -7.61 -0.93
CA LEU A 7 -3.21 -6.93 -1.05
C LEU A 7 -3.50 -6.56 -2.51
N HIS A 8 -4.71 -6.85 -2.97
CA HIS A 8 -5.19 -6.40 -4.27
C HIS A 8 -5.79 -4.99 -4.15
N ILE A 9 -4.95 -3.97 -4.34
CA ILE A 9 -5.31 -2.55 -4.17
C ILE A 9 -4.81 -1.71 -5.34
N PRO A 10 -5.34 -0.48 -5.54
CA PRO A 10 -4.87 0.41 -6.61
C PRO A 10 -3.38 0.72 -6.46
N ASN A 11 -2.65 0.77 -7.58
CA ASN A 11 -1.21 1.09 -7.63
C ASN A 11 -0.85 2.38 -6.87
N GLY A 12 -1.70 3.41 -6.97
CA GLY A 12 -1.52 4.67 -6.24
C GLY A 12 -1.48 4.52 -4.71
N SER A 13 -2.00 3.41 -4.18
CA SER A 13 -2.01 3.09 -2.76
C SER A 13 -1.14 1.87 -2.40
N ASP A 14 -0.41 1.30 -3.35
CA ASP A 14 0.39 0.07 -3.17
C ASP A 14 1.86 0.30 -2.78
N GLY A 15 2.27 1.57 -2.69
CA GLY A 15 3.65 1.89 -2.29
C GLY A 15 4.70 1.61 -3.35
N SER A 16 4.35 1.76 -4.63
CA SER A 16 5.26 1.64 -5.77
C SER A 16 6.62 2.32 -5.55
N PRO A 17 7.75 1.71 -5.98
CA PRO A 17 9.08 2.31 -5.87
C PRO A 17 9.21 3.62 -6.67
N PHE A 18 8.29 3.88 -7.60
CA PHE A 18 8.26 5.12 -8.39
C PHE A 18 7.56 6.28 -7.67
N ALA A 19 6.96 6.05 -6.49
CA ALA A 19 6.17 7.04 -5.77
C ALA A 19 6.64 7.21 -4.32
N LEU A 20 7.90 7.65 -4.18
CA LEU A 20 8.61 7.80 -2.91
C LEU A 20 7.99 8.86 -1.99
N VAL A 21 7.93 8.56 -0.69
CA VAL A 21 7.66 9.54 0.36
C VAL A 21 8.99 10.17 0.76
N GLN A 22 9.14 11.49 0.55
CA GLN A 22 10.39 12.19 0.86
C GLN A 22 10.64 12.29 2.37
N PRO A 23 11.90 12.42 2.82
CA PRO A 23 12.21 12.62 4.23
C PRO A 23 11.43 13.79 4.84
N GLY A 24 10.83 13.57 6.01
CA GLY A 24 10.01 14.56 6.70
C GLY A 24 8.66 14.88 6.05
N LYS A 25 8.27 14.13 5.01
CA LYS A 25 6.93 14.20 4.41
C LYS A 25 6.10 12.99 4.79
N SER A 26 4.80 13.10 4.58
CA SER A 26 3.81 12.05 4.83
C SER A 26 2.97 11.81 3.59
N ARG A 27 2.35 10.64 3.53
CA ARG A 27 1.43 10.26 2.46
C ARG A 27 0.35 9.37 3.03
N ASP A 28 -0.89 9.63 2.62
CA ASP A 28 -2.03 8.78 2.91
C ASP A 28 -2.20 7.72 1.82
N TYR A 29 -2.39 6.47 2.25
CA TYR A 29 -2.70 5.34 1.40
C TYR A 29 -4.16 4.96 1.66
N VAL A 30 -5.05 5.25 0.71
CA VAL A 30 -6.49 5.05 0.86
C VAL A 30 -6.95 4.03 -0.18
N PHE A 31 -7.63 2.98 0.28
CA PHE A 31 -8.18 1.94 -0.56
C PHE A 31 -9.32 1.20 0.14
N THR A 32 -10.16 0.53 -0.65
CA THR A 32 -11.24 -0.32 -0.15
C THR A 32 -10.91 -1.77 -0.47
N LEU A 33 -10.98 -2.63 0.53
CA LEU A 33 -10.84 -4.08 0.34
C LEU A 33 -12.13 -4.65 -0.24
N GLN A 34 -12.00 -5.48 -1.26
CA GLN A 34 -13.13 -6.12 -1.90
C GLN A 34 -13.65 -7.30 -1.05
N PRO A 35 -14.92 -7.69 -1.19
CA PRO A 35 -15.42 -8.94 -0.61
C PRO A 35 -14.53 -10.12 -1.00
N GLY A 36 -14.21 -10.99 -0.04
CA GLY A 36 -13.34 -12.14 -0.26
C GLY A 36 -11.84 -11.87 -0.08
N SER A 37 -11.42 -10.67 0.31
CA SER A 37 -10.00 -10.36 0.59
C SER A 37 -9.47 -10.88 1.94
N ALA A 38 -10.20 -11.75 2.64
CA ALA A 38 -9.75 -12.29 3.92
C ALA A 38 -8.54 -13.23 3.73
N GLY A 39 -7.46 -12.99 4.47
CA GLY A 39 -6.22 -13.74 4.37
C GLY A 39 -5.13 -13.14 5.25
N THR A 40 -3.94 -13.76 5.21
CA THR A 40 -2.76 -13.25 5.92
C THR A 40 -1.91 -12.44 4.95
N PHE A 41 -1.60 -11.20 5.34
CA PHE A 41 -0.82 -10.24 4.57
C PHE A 41 0.20 -9.56 5.49
N TRP A 42 1.05 -8.71 4.92
CA TRP A 42 2.05 -7.96 5.66
C TRP A 42 2.43 -6.69 4.91
N TYR A 43 3.13 -5.78 5.58
CA TYR A 43 3.63 -4.55 4.98
C TYR A 43 5.12 -4.39 5.24
N HIS A 44 5.80 -3.72 4.32
CA HIS A 44 7.23 -3.43 4.44
C HIS A 44 7.63 -2.18 3.65
N SER A 45 8.84 -1.69 3.91
CA SER A 45 9.43 -0.52 3.24
C SER A 45 9.83 -0.77 1.79
#